data_AF-A0A2J4XZM7-F1
#
_entry.id   AF-A0A2J4XZM7-F1
#
_cell.length_a   1.000
_cell.length_b   1.000
_cell.length_c   1.000
_cell.angle_alpha   90.00
_cell.angle_beta   90.00
_cell.angle_gamma   90.00
#
_symmetry.space_group_name_H-M   'P 1'
#
loop_
_entity.id
_entity.type
_entity.pdbx_description
1 polymer ?
#
loop_
_entity_poly.entity_id
_entity_poly.type
_entity_poly.pdbx_seq_one_letter_code
_entity_poly.pdbx_strand_id
1 'polypeptide(L)'
;FLHRFAAAGAAIRYQAVHADEVEDILALDIALRRNDTEWFEHLPADIDSQLVHKLYYGHFMCHVFHQDYIVKKGVDAHELKEKMLALLKERGAQYPAEHNVGHLYEAPESLKRFYRENDPTNSMNPGIGKTSKQKYWGEAQDKPTSATEPQ
;
A
#
# COMPACT_ATOMS: atom_id res chain seq x y z
N PHE A 1 -19.23 15.90 -9.32
CA PHE A 1 -17.92 15.73 -8.67
C PHE A 1 -18.01 15.34 -7.19
N LEU A 2 -18.72 16.08 -6.33
CA LEU A 2 -18.77 15.80 -4.88
C LEU A 2 -19.07 14.33 -4.52
N HIS A 3 -20.07 13.72 -5.17
CA HIS A 3 -20.41 12.31 -4.94
C HIS A 3 -19.24 11.35 -5.22
N ARG A 4 -18.43 11.61 -6.26
CA ARG A 4 -17.25 10.80 -6.60
C ARG A 4 -16.16 10.89 -5.53
N PHE A 5 -15.95 12.05 -4.93
CA PHE A 5 -14.93 12.24 -3.88
C PHE A 5 -15.36 11.65 -2.53
N ALA A 6 -16.66 11.44 -2.33
CA ALA A 6 -17.17 10.79 -1.12
C ALA A 6 -16.90 9.27 -1.07
N ALA A 7 -16.48 8.64 -2.18
CA ALA A 7 -16.38 7.18 -2.29
C ALA A 7 -15.52 6.53 -1.18
N ALA A 8 -14.30 7.03 -0.95
CA ALA A 8 -13.41 6.53 0.10
C ALA A 8 -14.04 6.67 1.50
N GLY A 9 -14.62 7.84 1.79
CA GLY A 9 -15.31 8.09 3.06
C GLY A 9 -16.55 7.20 3.24
N ALA A 10 -17.29 6.93 2.15
CA ALA A 10 -18.45 6.05 2.18
C ALA A 10 -18.07 4.60 2.50
N ALA A 11 -16.97 4.09 1.94
CA ALA A 11 -16.44 2.76 2.26
C ALA A 11 -16.05 2.66 3.75
N ILE A 12 -15.31 3.65 4.26
CA ILE A 12 -14.94 3.74 5.69
C ILE A 12 -16.17 3.74 6.59
N ARG A 13 -17.20 4.53 6.25
CA ARG A 13 -18.44 4.59 7.02
C ARG A 13 -19.23 3.29 6.94
N TYR A 14 -19.25 2.62 5.79
CA TYR A 14 -19.89 1.32 5.63
C TYR A 14 -19.25 0.29 6.57
N GLN A 15 -17.92 0.17 6.55
CA GLN A 15 -17.19 -0.76 7.41
C GLN A 15 -17.44 -0.46 8.90
N ALA A 16 -17.40 0.81 9.31
CA ALA A 16 -17.63 1.19 10.70
C ALA A 16 -19.06 0.87 11.19
N VAL A 17 -20.07 0.98 10.31
CA VAL A 17 -21.46 0.61 10.64
C VAL A 17 -21.63 -0.90 10.79
N HIS A 18 -20.86 -1.69 10.03
CA HIS A 18 -20.94 -3.15 9.99
C HIS A 18 -19.72 -3.82 10.64
N ALA A 19 -19.08 -3.17 11.62
CA ALA A 19 -17.77 -3.59 12.14
C ALA A 19 -17.75 -5.04 12.69
N ASP A 20 -18.88 -5.53 13.18
CA ASP A 20 -19.04 -6.91 13.68
C ASP A 20 -19.31 -7.94 12.55
N GLU A 21 -19.63 -7.48 11.34
CA GLU A 21 -20.05 -8.32 10.19
C GLU A 21 -18.98 -8.42 9.09
N VAL A 22 -17.99 -7.51 9.10
CA VAL A 22 -16.93 -7.45 8.08
C VAL A 22 -15.55 -7.23 8.71
N GLU A 23 -14.50 -7.49 7.93
CA GLU A 23 -13.12 -7.15 8.32
C GLU A 23 -12.78 -5.70 7.97
N ASP A 24 -11.55 -5.29 8.30
CA ASP A 24 -10.98 -4.02 7.84
C ASP A 24 -10.99 -3.92 6.30
N ILE A 25 -11.12 -2.69 5.80
CA ILE A 25 -11.14 -2.43 4.36
C ILE A 25 -9.79 -2.81 3.75
N LEU A 26 -9.83 -3.71 2.77
CA LEU A 26 -8.69 -3.96 1.90
C LEU A 26 -8.74 -2.92 0.78
N ALA A 27 -7.85 -1.92 0.84
CA ALA A 27 -7.78 -0.85 -0.16
C ALA A 27 -6.54 -1.02 -1.05
N LEU A 28 -6.75 -1.03 -2.37
CA LEU A 28 -5.69 -1.07 -3.37
C LEU A 28 -5.67 0.23 -4.19
N ASP A 29 -4.47 0.79 -4.37
CA ASP A 29 -4.23 2.00 -5.15
C ASP A 29 -3.30 1.67 -6.32
N ILE A 30 -3.85 1.56 -7.52
CA ILE A 30 -3.18 0.92 -8.67
C ILE A 30 -3.11 1.85 -9.87
N ALA A 31 -2.00 1.77 -10.61
CA ALA A 31 -1.80 2.37 -11.92
C ALA A 31 -1.61 1.25 -12.94
N LEU A 32 -2.54 1.13 -13.89
CA LEU A 32 -2.41 0.18 -14.99
C LEU A 32 -1.41 0.69 -16.03
N ARG A 33 -0.96 -0.20 -16.91
CA ARG A 33 -0.16 0.21 -18.08
C ARG A 33 -0.97 1.17 -18.94
N ARG A 34 -0.28 2.15 -19.54
CA ARG A 34 -0.90 3.14 -20.44
C ARG A 34 -1.57 2.52 -21.67
N ASN A 35 -1.15 1.32 -22.07
CA ASN A 35 -1.70 0.55 -23.18
C ASN A 35 -2.59 -0.62 -22.74
N ASP A 36 -2.99 -0.68 -21.48
CA ASP A 36 -3.89 -1.73 -20.98
C ASP A 36 -5.30 -1.53 -21.54
N THR A 37 -5.87 -2.57 -22.15
CA THR A 37 -7.21 -2.53 -22.77
C THR A 37 -8.29 -3.08 -21.86
N GLU A 38 -7.92 -3.83 -20.81
CA GLU A 38 -8.83 -4.63 -19.98
C GLU A 38 -9.01 -3.99 -18.60
N TRP A 39 -9.22 -2.68 -18.53
CA TRP A 39 -9.14 -1.91 -17.27
C TRP A 39 -10.03 -2.45 -16.14
N PHE A 40 -11.19 -3.02 -16.47
CA PHE A 40 -12.12 -3.58 -15.48
C PHE A 40 -11.62 -4.93 -14.95
N GLU A 41 -11.71 -5.13 -13.63
CA GLU A 41 -11.18 -6.32 -12.99
C GLU A 41 -12.14 -7.50 -13.05
N HIS A 42 -11.58 -8.69 -13.31
CA HIS A 42 -12.26 -9.97 -13.14
C HIS A 42 -11.45 -10.84 -12.17
N LEU A 43 -11.90 -10.88 -10.92
CA LEU A 43 -11.23 -11.66 -9.87
C LEU A 43 -11.49 -13.17 -10.04
N PRO A 44 -10.49 -14.03 -9.79
CA PRO A 44 -10.69 -15.46 -9.61
C PRO A 44 -11.77 -15.76 -8.55
N ALA A 45 -12.53 -16.84 -8.76
CA ALA A 45 -13.68 -17.17 -7.90
C ALA A 45 -13.31 -17.41 -6.43
N ASP A 46 -12.12 -17.93 -6.17
CA ASP A 46 -11.59 -18.13 -4.81
C ASP A 46 -11.35 -16.80 -4.08
N ILE A 47 -10.96 -15.73 -4.79
CA ILE A 47 -10.85 -14.38 -4.24
C ILE A 47 -12.25 -13.75 -4.13
N ASP A 48 -13.04 -13.79 -5.20
CA ASP A 48 -14.33 -13.10 -5.27
C ASP A 48 -15.32 -13.59 -4.20
N SER A 49 -15.27 -14.89 -3.88
CA SER A 49 -16.11 -15.49 -2.84
C SER A 49 -15.82 -14.99 -1.42
N GLN A 50 -14.69 -14.33 -1.19
CA GLN A 50 -14.28 -13.78 0.11
C GLN A 50 -14.78 -12.34 0.34
N LEU A 51 -15.39 -11.73 -0.68
CA LEU A 51 -15.77 -10.32 -0.68
C LEU A 51 -17.28 -10.13 -0.51
N VAL A 52 -17.67 -9.09 0.22
CA VAL A 52 -19.05 -8.59 0.29
C VAL A 52 -19.29 -7.57 -0.82
N HIS A 53 -18.37 -6.62 -0.97
CA HIS A 53 -18.45 -5.56 -1.96
C HIS A 53 -17.09 -5.29 -2.62
N LYS A 54 -17.15 -4.88 -3.88
CA LYS A 54 -16.03 -4.41 -4.71
C LYS A 54 -16.34 -3.00 -5.16
N LEU A 55 -15.63 -2.02 -4.62
CA LEU A 55 -15.90 -0.59 -4.86
C LEU A 55 -14.80 -0.03 -5.75
N TYR A 56 -15.13 0.25 -7.00
CA TYR A 56 -14.17 0.74 -8.00
C TYR A 56 -14.43 2.21 -8.35
N TYR A 57 -13.40 3.04 -8.17
CA TYR A 57 -13.44 4.45 -8.52
C TYR A 57 -12.02 4.94 -8.79
N GLY A 58 -11.83 5.94 -9.66
CA GLY A 58 -10.46 6.31 -10.03
C GLY A 58 -10.36 7.57 -10.89
N HIS A 59 -9.18 7.74 -11.46
CA HIS A 59 -8.82 8.78 -12.43
C HIS A 59 -8.64 8.10 -13.78
N PHE A 60 -9.75 7.89 -14.48
CA PHE A 60 -9.84 6.98 -15.62
C PHE A 60 -8.78 7.26 -16.70
N MET A 61 -8.60 8.53 -17.08
CA MET A 61 -7.63 8.91 -18.14
C MET A 61 -6.17 8.75 -17.74
N CYS A 62 -5.88 8.63 -16.44
CA CYS A 62 -4.55 8.34 -15.93
C CYS A 62 -4.31 6.83 -15.75
N HIS A 63 -5.33 6.00 -16.00
CA HIS A 63 -5.32 4.56 -15.66
C HIS A 63 -5.04 4.29 -14.18
N VAL A 64 -5.42 5.23 -13.31
CA VAL A 64 -5.29 5.10 -11.84
C VAL A 64 -6.65 4.74 -11.26
N PHE A 65 -6.68 3.68 -10.47
CA PHE A 65 -7.90 3.18 -9.83
C PHE A 65 -7.66 2.91 -8.35
N HIS A 66 -8.64 3.30 -7.55
CA HIS A 66 -8.79 2.88 -6.17
C HIS A 66 -9.83 1.76 -6.17
N GLN A 67 -9.43 0.64 -5.59
CA GLN A 67 -10.27 -0.53 -5.45
C GLN A 67 -10.36 -0.84 -3.96
N ASP A 68 -11.51 -0.50 -3.37
CA ASP A 68 -11.79 -0.79 -1.97
C ASP A 68 -12.67 -2.04 -1.89
N TYR A 69 -12.25 -2.99 -1.07
CA TYR A 69 -12.92 -4.26 -0.90
C TYR A 69 -13.43 -4.38 0.54
N ILE A 70 -14.73 -4.66 0.66
CA ILE A 70 -15.33 -5.04 1.93
C ILE A 70 -15.20 -6.55 2.06
N VAL A 71 -14.34 -6.99 2.97
CA VAL A 71 -13.96 -8.39 3.16
C VAL A 71 -14.91 -9.04 4.18
N LYS A 72 -15.34 -10.28 3.92
CA LYS A 72 -16.21 -11.04 4.83
C LYS A 72 -15.51 -11.28 6.17
N LYS A 73 -16.26 -11.24 7.28
CA LYS A 73 -15.73 -11.55 8.62
C LYS A 73 -15.03 -12.91 8.66
N GLY A 74 -13.88 -12.98 9.34
CA GLY A 74 -13.08 -14.19 9.54
C GLY A 74 -12.15 -14.54 8.37
N VAL A 75 -12.16 -13.78 7.28
CA VAL A 75 -11.17 -13.92 6.20
C VAL A 75 -9.86 -13.24 6.61
N ASP A 76 -8.72 -13.88 6.31
CA ASP A 76 -7.41 -13.24 6.45
C ASP A 76 -7.22 -12.18 5.36
N ALA A 77 -7.50 -10.92 5.71
CA ALA A 77 -7.34 -9.79 4.80
C ALA A 77 -5.87 -9.57 4.37
N HIS A 78 -4.89 -9.98 5.18
CA HIS A 78 -3.48 -9.87 4.81
C HIS A 78 -3.13 -10.86 3.72
N GLU A 79 -3.49 -12.14 3.89
CA GLU A 79 -3.27 -13.17 2.87
C GLU A 79 -4.01 -12.82 1.56
N LEU A 80 -5.26 -12.37 1.67
CA LEU A 80 -6.06 -11.94 0.53
C LEU A 80 -5.38 -10.79 -0.23
N LYS A 81 -4.86 -9.79 0.51
CA LYS A 81 -4.13 -8.68 -0.10
C LYS A 81 -2.91 -9.15 -0.87
N GLU A 82 -2.08 -10.01 -0.29
CA GLU A 82 -0.88 -10.52 -0.97
C GLU A 82 -1.23 -11.29 -2.26
N LYS A 83 -2.31 -12.08 -2.26
CA LYS A 83 -2.85 -12.73 -3.48
C LYS A 83 -3.23 -11.72 -4.56
N MET A 84 -3.96 -10.66 -4.20
CA MET A 84 -4.38 -9.63 -5.15
C MET A 84 -3.19 -8.83 -5.68
N LEU A 85 -2.20 -8.51 -4.85
CA LEU A 85 -0.97 -7.85 -5.27
C LEU A 85 -0.18 -8.71 -6.27
N ALA A 86 -0.13 -10.03 -6.08
CA ALA A 86 0.51 -10.93 -7.03
C ALA A 86 -0.16 -10.88 -8.43
N LEU A 87 -1.50 -10.86 -8.49
CA LEU A 87 -2.24 -10.72 -9.75
C LEU A 87 -1.95 -9.37 -10.44
N LEU A 88 -1.90 -8.28 -9.67
CA LEU A 88 -1.58 -6.95 -10.18
C LEU A 88 -0.16 -6.88 -10.72
N LYS A 89 0.79 -7.52 -10.04
CA LYS A 89 2.19 -7.63 -10.48
C LYS A 89 2.29 -8.41 -11.80
N GLU A 90 1.61 -9.54 -11.92
CA GLU A 90 1.56 -10.32 -13.17
C GLU A 90 0.97 -9.52 -14.32
N ARG A 91 -0.07 -8.73 -14.04
CA ARG A 91 -0.70 -7.81 -14.99
C ARG A 91 0.23 -6.65 -15.42
N GLY A 92 1.30 -6.39 -14.68
CA GLY A 92 2.21 -5.28 -14.90
C GLY A 92 1.66 -3.93 -14.42
N ALA A 93 0.68 -3.94 -13.51
CA ALA A 93 0.24 -2.75 -12.81
C ALA A 93 1.31 -2.30 -11.80
N GLN A 94 1.35 -1.00 -11.53
CA GLN A 94 2.15 -0.41 -10.47
C GLN A 94 1.26 -0.08 -9.27
N TYR A 95 1.79 -0.25 -8.08
CA TYR A 95 1.17 0.17 -6.83
C TYR A 95 2.28 0.47 -5.81
N PRO A 96 2.09 1.45 -4.93
CA PRO A 96 1.00 2.44 -4.89
C PRO A 96 1.07 3.44 -6.04
N ALA A 97 -0.08 3.99 -6.48
CA ALA A 97 -0.17 4.88 -7.62
C ALA A 97 -0.04 6.36 -7.23
N GLU A 98 -0.88 6.84 -6.31
CA GLU A 98 -0.89 8.22 -5.83
C GLU A 98 -0.80 8.36 -4.30
N HIS A 99 -1.19 7.32 -3.55
CA HIS A 99 -1.26 7.37 -2.09
C HIS A 99 0.07 7.09 -1.37
N ASN A 100 1.15 6.88 -2.12
CA ASN A 100 2.48 6.53 -1.58
C ASN A 100 2.48 5.20 -0.80
N VAL A 101 3.64 4.74 -0.34
CA VAL A 101 3.78 3.38 0.24
C VAL A 101 3.23 3.27 1.65
N GLY A 102 3.20 4.38 2.40
CA GLY A 102 2.79 4.40 3.80
C GLY A 102 3.50 3.30 4.60
N HIS A 103 2.77 2.58 5.45
CA HIS A 103 3.22 1.31 6.03
C HIS A 103 2.52 0.09 5.41
N LEU A 104 1.74 0.31 4.34
CA LEU A 104 0.86 -0.69 3.73
C LEU A 104 1.53 -1.46 2.61
N TYR A 105 2.52 -0.84 1.94
CA TYR A 105 3.24 -1.41 0.82
C TYR A 105 4.73 -1.47 1.12
N GLU A 106 5.41 -2.46 0.55
CA GLU A 106 6.87 -2.46 0.52
C GLU A 106 7.36 -1.38 -0.45
N ALA A 107 8.31 -0.55 -0.01
CA ALA A 107 8.94 0.43 -0.89
C ALA A 107 9.84 -0.27 -1.91
N PRO A 108 9.88 0.17 -3.18
CA PRO A 108 10.90 -0.28 -4.11
C PRO A 108 12.30 0.23 -3.67
N GLU A 109 13.35 -0.45 -4.12
CA GLU A 109 14.73 -0.15 -3.68
C GLU A 109 15.19 1.28 -3.99
N SER A 110 14.73 1.83 -5.12
CA SER A 110 14.97 3.24 -5.47
C SER A 110 14.40 4.20 -4.43
N LEU A 111 13.22 3.88 -3.91
CA LEU A 111 12.54 4.69 -2.90
C LEU A 111 13.13 4.50 -1.51
N LYS A 112 13.54 3.27 -1.15
CA LYS A 112 14.30 3.01 0.08
C LYS A 112 15.61 3.82 0.13
N ARG A 113 16.34 3.88 -1.00
CA ARG A 113 17.55 4.70 -1.13
C ARG A 113 17.25 6.18 -0.98
N PHE A 114 16.23 6.67 -1.68
CA PHE A 114 15.80 8.06 -1.57
C PHE A 114 15.42 8.44 -0.13
N TYR A 115 14.75 7.56 0.62
CA TYR A 115 14.44 7.80 2.04
C TYR A 115 15.71 7.89 2.90
N ARG A 116 16.67 6.98 2.69
CA ARG A 116 17.96 6.98 3.40
C ARG A 116 18.80 8.22 3.11
N GLU A 117 18.81 8.69 1.86
CA GLU A 117 19.52 9.91 1.47
C GLU A 117 18.94 11.17 2.14
N ASN A 118 17.61 11.24 2.29
CA ASN A 118 16.94 12.38 2.93
C ASN A 118 16.96 12.32 4.46
N ASP A 119 16.91 11.13 5.05
CA ASP A 119 16.95 10.93 6.50
C ASP A 119 17.97 9.84 6.88
N PRO A 120 19.27 10.13 6.82
CA PRO A 120 20.30 9.17 7.19
C PRO A 120 20.18 8.70 8.66
N THR A 121 19.45 9.42 9.50
CA THR A 121 19.25 9.07 10.92
C THR A 121 18.02 8.22 11.19
N ASN A 122 17.12 8.06 10.22
CA ASN A 122 15.82 7.42 10.38
C ASN A 122 15.03 7.98 11.59
N SER A 123 14.92 9.31 11.68
CA SER A 123 14.20 10.04 12.73
C SER A 123 12.95 10.78 12.23
N MET A 124 12.74 10.83 10.91
CA MET A 124 11.62 11.51 10.25
C MET A 124 10.73 10.47 9.55
N ASN A 125 9.61 10.13 10.18
CA ASN A 125 8.65 9.11 9.74
C ASN A 125 9.26 7.69 9.53
N PRO A 126 9.89 7.08 10.56
CA PRO A 126 10.59 5.81 10.42
C PRO A 126 9.68 4.64 10.04
N GLY A 127 10.20 3.71 9.24
CA GLY A 127 9.52 2.47 8.87
C GLY A 127 8.51 2.60 7.73
N ILE A 128 8.44 3.74 7.05
CA ILE A 128 7.70 3.90 5.80
C ILE A 128 8.22 2.90 4.76
N GLY A 129 7.30 2.32 3.98
CA GLY A 129 7.63 1.35 2.95
C GLY A 129 8.02 -0.02 3.50
N LYS A 130 7.51 -0.38 4.68
CA LYS A 130 7.94 -1.57 5.45
C LYS A 130 9.46 -1.62 5.70
N THR A 131 10.10 -0.46 5.89
CA THR A 131 11.53 -0.35 6.23
C THR A 131 11.76 -0.43 7.75
N SER A 132 13.02 -0.33 8.19
CA SER A 132 13.37 -0.32 9.62
C SER A 132 12.72 0.85 10.36
N LYS A 133 12.24 0.60 11.58
CA LYS A 133 11.79 1.65 12.52
C LYS A 133 12.89 2.10 13.49
N GLN A 134 14.08 1.53 13.39
CA GLN A 134 15.18 1.79 14.30
C GLN A 134 16.01 2.98 13.84
N LYS A 135 16.56 3.75 14.79
CA LYS A 135 17.48 4.84 14.49
C LYS A 135 18.66 4.35 13.66
N TYR A 136 19.14 5.19 12.74
CA TYR A 136 20.19 4.86 11.77
C TYR A 136 19.90 3.58 11.00
N TRP A 137 18.62 3.34 10.70
CA TRP A 137 18.15 2.19 9.93
C TRP A 137 18.44 0.82 10.58
N GLY A 138 18.85 0.78 11.85
CA GLY A 138 19.30 -0.43 12.54
C GLY A 138 20.77 -0.79 12.25
N GLU A 139 21.53 0.12 11.66
CA GLU A 139 22.93 -0.07 11.30
C GLU A 139 23.84 0.37 12.45
N ALA A 140 24.95 -0.34 12.64
CA ALA A 140 25.95 0.04 13.63
C ALA A 140 26.54 1.40 13.25
N GLN A 141 26.55 2.35 14.19
CA GLN A 141 27.30 3.57 13.99
C GLN A 141 28.79 3.25 14.05
N ASP A 142 29.54 3.58 13.00
CA ASP A 142 30.99 3.64 13.09
C ASP A 142 31.35 4.64 14.19
N LYS A 143 31.84 4.12 15.32
CA LYS A 143 32.41 4.97 16.35
C LYS A 143 33.61 5.66 15.71
N PRO A 144 33.72 7.00 15.78
CA PRO A 144 34.95 7.65 15.38
C PRO A 144 36.06 7.05 16.23
N THR A 145 37.05 6.45 15.56
CA THR A 145 38.28 6.00 16.20
C THR A 145 38.86 7.23 16.88
N SER A 146 38.92 7.22 18.22
CA SER A 146 39.56 8.30 18.96
C SER A 146 40.99 8.39 18.45
N ALA A 147 41.29 9.44 17.70
CA ALA A 147 42.66 9.76 17.34
C ALA A 147 43.42 9.91 18.65
N THR A 148 44.40 9.04 18.84
CA THR A 148 45.37 9.07 19.92
C THR A 148 45.96 10.48 19.97
N GLU A 149 45.76 11.20 21.09
CA GLU A 149 46.48 12.45 21.35
C GLU A 149 47.99 12.12 21.40
N PRO A 150 48.85 12.84 20.64
CA PRO A 150 50.27 12.74 20.83
C PRO A 150 50.67 13.47 22.13
N GLN A 151 51.61 12.83 22.84
CA GLN A 151 52.17 13.10 24.17
C GLN A 151 52.37 14.57 24.56
#